data_AF-A0AAJ5UFY3-F1
#
_entry.id   AF-A0AAJ5UFY3-F1
#
_cell.length_a   1.000
_cell.length_b   1.000
_cell.length_c   1.000
_cell.angle_alpha   90.00
_cell.angle_beta   90.00
_cell.angle_gamma   90.00
#
_symmetry.space_group_name_H-M   'P 1'
#
loop_
_entity.id
_entity.type
_entity.pdbx_description
1 polymer ?
#
loop_
_entity_poly.entity_id
_entity_poly.type
_entity_poly.pdbx_seq_one_letter_code
_entity_poly.pdbx_strand_id
1 'polypeptide(L)'
;MANETRPNVWEKNNIPALEYCTLPRAADILNCKICDLIHFAEIGAIEFCIALRDFEVSLFLPFDWRVSSVWEEKFPNLYPTVHKSPLSRFRPKANLNYPVEPLGESITYCYQYKSSPGLKQPLVFVSGLWSLSIINSQISFFRKLNINKEVSLTALDFMLKEADAPHIKNETPDRDEVIFVSPPTEHLYHNDGGLDKSKLKNIATLGLEDIYLTKMQIEKVYNGFGKEIPNYINGEVIRPERELDEKEISTCNVNQNKVGEFIGMLIRCIPELGDDVMNTSANNRHNILMAFLEQKQRDGKFTDMRMPSSATIEKYFKI
;
A
#
# COMPACT_ATOMS: atom_id res chain seq x y z
N MET A 1 -0.10 -43.10 -10.20
CA MET A 1 0.97 -42.58 -9.32
C MET A 1 0.28 -41.70 -8.30
N ALA A 2 0.36 -42.04 -7.02
CA ALA A 2 -0.29 -41.28 -5.96
C ALA A 2 0.37 -39.89 -5.87
N ASN A 3 -0.43 -38.82 -5.88
CA ASN A 3 0.03 -37.49 -5.51
C ASN A 3 0.45 -37.57 -4.04
N GLU A 4 1.73 -37.76 -3.77
CA GLU A 4 2.26 -37.59 -2.42
C GLU A 4 2.11 -36.13 -2.04
N THR A 5 1.08 -35.83 -1.24
CA THR A 5 0.83 -34.50 -0.70
C THR A 5 2.03 -34.12 0.16
N ARG A 6 2.83 -33.15 -0.30
CA ARG A 6 3.98 -32.65 0.46
C ARG A 6 3.52 -32.20 1.85
N PRO A 7 4.17 -32.66 2.94
CA PRO A 7 3.78 -32.26 4.29
C PRO A 7 3.92 -30.75 4.47
N ASN A 8 2.99 -30.14 5.19
CA ASN A 8 3.03 -28.70 5.47
C ASN A 8 4.20 -28.37 6.42
N VAL A 9 4.51 -27.09 6.57
CA VAL A 9 5.67 -26.64 7.36
C VAL A 9 5.60 -27.11 8.82
N TRP A 10 4.41 -27.19 9.41
CA TRP A 10 4.19 -27.56 10.80
C TRP A 10 4.39 -29.07 11.00
N GLU A 11 3.80 -29.87 10.12
CA GLU A 11 3.96 -31.34 10.08
C GLU A 11 5.44 -31.72 9.91
N LYS A 12 6.15 -31.06 8.98
CA LYS A 12 7.58 -31.30 8.76
C LYS A 12 8.41 -31.05 10.02
N ASN A 13 8.04 -30.05 10.83
CA ASN A 13 8.74 -29.68 12.05
C ASN A 13 8.21 -30.42 13.30
N ASN A 14 7.20 -31.30 13.15
CA ASN A 14 6.57 -32.02 14.25
C ASN A 14 6.08 -31.09 15.39
N ILE A 15 5.46 -29.96 15.03
CA ILE A 15 4.87 -29.01 15.97
C ILE A 15 3.42 -28.67 15.56
N PRO A 16 2.56 -28.29 16.52
CA PRO A 16 1.27 -27.69 16.18
C PRO A 16 1.44 -26.42 15.35
N ALA A 17 0.47 -26.13 14.49
CA ALA A 17 0.45 -24.88 13.75
C ALA A 17 0.39 -23.69 14.71
N LEU A 18 1.37 -22.79 14.62
CA LEU A 18 1.40 -21.55 15.41
C LEU A 18 0.76 -20.43 14.60
N GLU A 19 -0.09 -19.63 15.24
CA GLU A 19 -0.79 -18.50 14.58
C GLU A 19 0.19 -17.42 14.08
N TYR A 20 1.32 -17.26 14.76
CA TYR A 20 2.42 -16.38 14.37
C TYR A 20 3.70 -16.77 15.12
N CYS A 21 4.85 -16.36 14.61
CA CYS A 21 6.17 -16.57 15.21
C CYS A 21 7.00 -15.29 15.12
N THR A 22 7.92 -15.08 16.06
CA THR A 22 8.94 -14.04 15.89
C THR A 22 9.76 -14.32 14.64
N LEU A 23 10.37 -13.29 14.06
CA LEU A 23 11.14 -13.40 12.84
C LEU A 23 12.27 -14.44 12.95
N PRO A 24 13.05 -14.52 14.05
CA PRO A 24 14.01 -15.60 14.25
C PRO A 24 13.35 -16.99 14.30
N ARG A 25 12.25 -17.13 15.05
CA ARG A 25 11.55 -18.41 15.17
C ARG A 25 10.96 -18.89 13.83
N ALA A 26 10.45 -17.97 13.02
CA ALA A 26 9.96 -18.26 11.67
C ALA A 26 11.11 -18.76 10.77
N ALA A 27 12.29 -18.13 10.85
CA ALA A 27 13.47 -18.57 10.11
C ALA A 27 13.91 -19.99 10.50
N ASP A 28 13.89 -20.31 11.80
CA ASP A 28 14.21 -21.65 12.31
C ASP A 28 13.24 -22.71 11.77
N ILE A 29 11.93 -22.44 11.83
CA ILE A 29 10.87 -23.35 11.33
C ILE A 29 10.98 -23.56 9.82
N LEU A 30 11.31 -22.50 9.08
CA LEU A 30 11.50 -22.52 7.64
C LEU A 30 12.86 -23.10 7.23
N ASN A 31 13.80 -23.24 8.16
CA ASN A 31 15.19 -23.60 7.91
C ASN A 31 15.83 -22.69 6.84
N CYS A 32 15.64 -21.38 6.98
CA CYS A 32 16.22 -20.35 6.11
C CYS A 32 16.96 -19.27 6.92
N LYS A 33 17.59 -18.30 6.24
CA LYS A 33 18.23 -17.19 6.94
C LYS A 33 17.21 -16.07 7.17
N ILE A 34 17.36 -15.36 8.30
CA ILE A 34 16.56 -14.17 8.60
C ILE A 34 16.66 -13.12 7.47
N CYS A 35 17.83 -12.98 6.84
CA CYS A 35 18.01 -12.05 5.73
C CYS A 35 17.14 -12.40 4.50
N ASP A 36 16.82 -13.68 4.29
CA ASP A 36 15.97 -14.12 3.19
C ASP A 36 14.52 -13.68 3.45
N LEU A 37 14.05 -13.80 4.69
CA LEU A 37 12.73 -13.31 5.10
C LEU A 37 12.64 -11.79 5.03
N ILE A 38 13.69 -11.07 5.44
CA ILE A 38 13.77 -9.61 5.28
C ILE A 38 13.69 -9.22 3.80
N HIS A 39 14.38 -9.95 2.92
CA HIS A 39 14.30 -9.71 1.49
C HIS A 39 12.88 -9.94 0.94
N PHE A 40 12.23 -11.04 1.32
CA PHE A 40 10.86 -11.31 0.89
C PHE A 40 9.87 -10.23 1.37
N ALA A 41 10.07 -9.70 2.57
CA ALA A 41 9.29 -8.55 3.04
C ALA A 41 9.61 -7.28 2.25
N GLU A 42 10.88 -7.04 1.94
CA GLU A 42 11.35 -5.89 1.16
C GLU A 42 10.77 -5.86 -0.26
N ILE A 43 10.50 -7.02 -0.88
CA ILE A 43 9.84 -7.09 -2.20
C ILE A 43 8.31 -7.20 -2.11
N GLY A 44 7.73 -7.06 -0.92
CA GLY A 44 6.29 -7.16 -0.69
C GLY A 44 5.71 -8.58 -0.83
N ALA A 45 6.56 -9.61 -0.88
CA ALA A 45 6.12 -10.99 -0.98
C ALA A 45 5.53 -11.51 0.32
N ILE A 46 5.99 -11.02 1.46
CA ILE A 46 5.39 -11.29 2.77
C ILE A 46 5.22 -10.00 3.55
N GLU A 47 4.35 -10.03 4.53
CA GLU A 47 4.10 -8.91 5.43
C GLU A 47 4.76 -9.17 6.80
N PHE A 48 5.56 -8.22 7.27
CA PHE A 48 6.03 -8.21 8.65
C PHE A 48 4.96 -7.61 9.55
N CYS A 49 4.72 -8.25 10.69
CA CYS A 49 3.79 -7.75 11.68
C CYS A 49 4.48 -7.38 12.98
N ILE A 50 3.83 -6.52 13.77
CA ILE A 50 4.22 -6.18 15.13
C ILE A 50 3.08 -6.47 16.10
N ALA A 51 3.42 -6.89 17.31
CA ALA A 51 2.44 -7.12 18.37
C ALA A 51 2.24 -5.84 19.19
N LEU A 52 1.00 -5.39 19.30
CA LEU A 52 0.63 -4.14 19.98
C LEU A 52 -0.32 -4.41 21.15
N ARG A 53 -0.28 -3.51 22.13
CA ARG A 53 -1.18 -3.52 23.29
C ARG A 53 -1.67 -2.11 23.56
N ASP A 54 -2.94 -1.87 23.25
CA ASP A 54 -3.62 -0.59 23.38
C ASP A 54 -2.78 0.60 22.85
N PHE A 55 -2.13 0.41 21.71
CA PHE A 55 -1.33 1.46 21.08
C PHE A 55 -2.27 2.48 20.43
N GLU A 56 -2.10 3.76 20.79
CA GLU A 56 -2.93 4.84 20.26
C GLU A 56 -2.53 5.19 18.83
N VAL A 57 -3.51 5.16 17.93
CA VAL A 57 -3.33 5.43 16.51
C VAL A 57 -4.52 6.21 15.96
N SER A 58 -4.30 6.90 14.86
CA SER A 58 -5.34 7.50 14.04
C SER A 58 -5.77 6.55 12.93
N LEU A 59 -7.07 6.46 12.74
CA LEU A 59 -7.67 5.67 11.68
C LEU A 59 -7.57 6.41 10.33
N PHE A 60 -6.89 5.78 9.37
CA PHE A 60 -6.69 6.30 8.02
C PHE A 60 -7.70 5.64 7.08
N LEU A 61 -8.84 6.29 6.87
CA LEU A 61 -9.96 5.74 6.12
C LEU A 61 -9.89 6.12 4.63
N PRO A 62 -9.84 5.13 3.72
CA PRO A 62 -10.11 5.37 2.32
C PRO A 62 -11.61 5.71 2.16
N PHE A 63 -11.92 7.00 2.08
CA PHE A 63 -13.07 7.54 1.35
C PHE A 63 -14.51 7.33 1.93
N ASP A 64 -14.99 6.16 2.35
CA ASP A 64 -16.43 5.97 2.66
C ASP A 64 -16.84 6.29 4.11
N TRP A 65 -15.94 6.13 5.09
CA TRP A 65 -16.25 6.39 6.53
C TRP A 65 -15.84 7.79 6.99
N ARG A 66 -15.51 8.70 6.06
CA ARG A 66 -15.09 10.07 6.38
C ARG A 66 -16.21 10.94 6.97
N VAL A 67 -17.46 10.52 6.80
CA VAL A 67 -18.59 11.13 7.51
C VAL A 67 -18.57 10.61 8.95
N SER A 68 -18.33 11.50 9.92
CA SER A 68 -18.11 11.17 11.35
C SER A 68 -19.09 10.12 11.89
N SER A 69 -20.38 10.23 11.56
CA SER A 69 -21.42 9.34 12.06
C SER A 69 -21.28 7.90 11.56
N VAL A 70 -20.75 7.66 10.37
CA VAL A 70 -20.67 6.31 9.78
C VAL A 70 -19.71 5.40 10.55
N TRP A 71 -18.54 5.92 10.93
CA TRP A 71 -17.58 5.16 11.74
C TRP A 71 -18.12 4.89 13.15
N GLU A 72 -18.71 5.91 13.78
CA GLU A 72 -19.26 5.83 15.14
C GLU A 72 -20.44 4.84 15.21
N GLU A 73 -21.30 4.83 14.20
CA GLU A 73 -22.42 3.87 14.06
C GLU A 73 -21.92 2.44 13.80
N LYS A 74 -20.83 2.29 13.03
CA LYS A 74 -20.25 0.97 12.73
C LYS A 74 -19.54 0.37 13.95
N PHE A 75 -18.92 1.18 14.78
CA PHE A 75 -18.19 0.75 15.98
C PHE A 75 -18.65 1.52 17.23
N PRO A 76 -19.90 1.28 17.69
CA PRO A 76 -20.50 2.05 18.78
C PRO A 76 -19.97 1.66 20.18
N ASN A 77 -19.30 0.50 20.27
CA ASN A 77 -18.85 -0.08 21.54
C ASN A 77 -17.38 0.28 21.81
N LEU A 78 -17.05 0.51 23.08
CA LEU A 78 -15.68 0.81 23.52
C LEU A 78 -14.83 -0.45 23.81
N TYR A 79 -15.34 -1.64 23.48
CA TYR A 79 -14.64 -2.92 23.65
C TYR A 79 -13.76 -3.23 22.44
N PRO A 80 -12.67 -4.01 22.60
CA PRO A 80 -11.88 -4.51 21.48
C PRO A 80 -12.74 -5.31 20.49
N THR A 81 -12.76 -4.87 19.24
CA THR A 81 -13.44 -5.52 18.12
C THR A 81 -12.45 -6.03 17.09
N VAL A 82 -12.83 -7.08 16.37
CA VAL A 82 -12.15 -7.56 15.16
C VAL A 82 -12.96 -7.09 13.94
N HIS A 83 -12.28 -6.90 12.81
CA HIS A 83 -12.93 -6.55 11.55
C HIS A 83 -12.70 -7.64 10.49
N LYS A 84 -11.57 -7.61 9.77
CA LYS A 84 -11.23 -8.64 8.77
C LYS A 84 -10.18 -9.63 9.24
N SER A 85 -9.33 -9.22 10.18
CA SER A 85 -8.33 -10.09 10.76
C SER A 85 -8.70 -10.51 12.18
N PRO A 86 -8.70 -11.82 12.51
CA PRO A 86 -8.86 -12.25 13.90
C PRO A 86 -7.64 -11.90 14.77
N LEU A 87 -6.51 -11.57 14.14
CA LEU A 87 -5.26 -11.22 14.81
C LEU A 87 -5.20 -9.74 15.18
N SER A 88 -5.86 -8.87 14.40
CA SER A 88 -5.88 -7.42 14.60
C SER A 88 -7.15 -6.98 15.33
N ARG A 89 -6.98 -6.39 16.51
CA ARG A 89 -8.08 -5.84 17.31
C ARG A 89 -7.94 -4.34 17.43
N PHE A 90 -9.04 -3.63 17.45
CA PHE A 90 -9.05 -2.21 17.79
C PHE A 90 -10.29 -1.85 18.57
N ARG A 91 -10.27 -0.69 19.22
CA ARG A 91 -11.44 -0.08 19.83
C ARG A 91 -11.39 1.43 19.69
N PRO A 92 -12.54 2.11 19.58
CA PRO A 92 -12.58 3.57 19.58
C PRO A 92 -11.95 4.17 20.85
N LYS A 93 -11.25 5.30 20.70
CA LYS A 93 -10.89 6.17 21.82
C LYS A 93 -12.02 7.15 22.05
N ALA A 94 -12.63 7.10 23.22
CA ALA A 94 -13.72 7.98 23.60
C ALA A 94 -13.67 8.31 25.10
N ASN A 95 -14.29 9.43 25.46
CA ASN A 95 -14.55 9.80 26.85
C ASN A 95 -16.00 9.44 27.21
N LEU A 96 -16.19 8.84 28.38
CA LEU A 96 -17.50 8.56 28.95
C LEU A 96 -17.91 9.72 29.83
N ASN A 97 -19.00 10.39 29.48
CA ASN A 97 -19.61 11.40 30.34
C ASN A 97 -20.83 10.78 31.01
N TYR A 98 -20.81 10.77 32.35
CA TYR A 98 -21.97 10.44 33.17
C TYR A 98 -22.70 11.75 33.50
N PRO A 99 -23.80 12.09 32.80
CA PRO A 99 -24.56 13.27 33.17
C PRO A 99 -25.13 13.09 34.58
N VAL A 100 -25.27 14.22 35.29
CA VAL A 100 -25.75 14.29 36.68
C VAL A 100 -27.28 14.04 36.78
N GLU A 101 -27.99 13.95 35.64
CA GLU A 101 -29.46 13.81 35.52
C GLU A 101 -29.84 12.84 34.37
N PRO A 102 -31.09 12.31 34.27
CA PRO A 102 -31.39 10.96 33.78
C PRO A 102 -31.45 10.83 32.24
N LEU A 103 -30.50 11.42 31.52
CA LEU A 103 -30.36 11.31 30.06
C LEU A 103 -29.13 10.50 29.69
N GLY A 104 -29.11 9.22 30.04
CA GLY A 104 -28.23 8.19 29.45
C GLY A 104 -26.72 8.43 29.55
N GLU A 105 -25.94 7.42 29.16
CA GLU A 105 -24.49 7.59 29.00
C GLU A 105 -24.24 8.34 27.67
N SER A 106 -23.43 9.41 27.69
CA SER A 106 -23.03 10.10 26.46
C SER A 106 -21.55 9.81 26.15
N ILE A 107 -21.31 9.17 25.01
CA ILE A 107 -19.97 8.83 24.52
C ILE A 107 -19.45 9.99 23.67
N THR A 108 -18.25 10.49 23.98
CA THR A 108 -17.58 11.50 23.15
C THR A 108 -16.33 10.92 22.51
N TYR A 109 -16.39 10.59 21.23
CA TYR A 109 -15.25 10.06 20.47
C TYR A 109 -14.13 11.10 20.30
N CYS A 110 -12.89 10.61 20.31
CA CYS A 110 -11.68 11.41 20.15
C CYS A 110 -11.21 11.39 18.69
N TYR A 111 -10.69 12.52 18.22
CA TYR A 111 -10.20 12.70 16.85
C TYR A 111 -8.93 13.54 16.88
N GLN A 112 -8.02 13.26 15.95
CA GLN A 112 -7.04 14.26 15.55
C GLN A 112 -7.61 15.13 14.43
N TYR A 113 -7.09 16.35 14.30
CA TYR A 113 -7.55 17.37 13.37
C TYR A 113 -9.05 17.66 13.55
N LYS A 114 -9.52 17.67 14.80
CA LYS A 114 -10.95 17.82 15.14
C LYS A 114 -11.58 19.07 14.51
N SER A 115 -10.80 20.16 14.43
CA SER A 115 -11.23 21.45 13.89
C SER A 115 -11.16 21.53 12.37
N SER A 116 -10.66 20.50 11.69
CA SER A 116 -10.39 20.49 10.24
C SER A 116 -11.16 19.33 9.58
N PRO A 117 -12.41 19.53 9.14
CA PRO A 117 -13.28 18.45 8.67
C PRO A 117 -12.66 17.55 7.59
N GLY A 118 -11.87 18.12 6.67
CA GLY A 118 -11.20 17.34 5.60
C GLY A 118 -10.01 16.49 6.05
N LEU A 119 -9.48 16.75 7.26
CA LEU A 119 -8.34 16.02 7.86
C LEU A 119 -8.74 15.26 9.13
N LYS A 120 -9.97 15.42 9.61
CA LYS A 120 -10.49 14.81 10.84
C LYS A 120 -10.34 13.29 10.76
N GLN A 121 -9.63 12.71 11.72
CA GLN A 121 -9.39 11.26 11.78
C GLN A 121 -9.71 10.72 13.17
N PRO A 122 -10.54 9.66 13.28
CA PRO A 122 -10.83 9.02 14.56
C PRO A 122 -9.56 8.50 15.24
N LEU A 123 -9.46 8.66 16.54
CA LEU A 123 -8.44 8.00 17.35
C LEU A 123 -8.98 6.66 17.86
N VAL A 124 -8.14 5.65 17.79
CA VAL A 124 -8.44 4.29 18.23
C VAL A 124 -7.25 3.72 19.01
N PHE A 125 -7.51 2.71 19.83
CA PHE A 125 -6.48 1.87 20.41
C PHE A 125 -6.42 0.55 19.66
N VAL A 126 -5.22 0.15 19.21
CA VAL A 126 -5.00 -1.11 18.53
C VAL A 126 -4.26 -2.11 19.40
N SER A 127 -4.64 -3.38 19.29
CA SER A 127 -4.05 -4.50 20.02
C SER A 127 -3.96 -5.73 19.12
N GLY A 128 -3.13 -6.69 19.53
CA GLY A 128 -2.90 -7.90 18.75
C GLY A 128 -1.86 -7.67 17.67
N LEU A 129 -1.97 -8.40 16.57
CA LEU A 129 -0.96 -8.41 15.51
C LEU A 129 -1.39 -7.50 14.36
N TRP A 130 -0.50 -6.58 13.95
CA TRP A 130 -0.76 -5.62 12.88
C TRP A 130 0.38 -5.62 11.87
N SER A 131 0.04 -5.61 10.59
CA SER A 131 0.98 -5.62 9.47
C SER A 131 1.63 -4.25 9.30
N LEU A 132 2.96 -4.22 9.26
CA LEU A 132 3.78 -3.01 9.17
C LEU A 132 3.92 -2.58 7.72
N SER A 133 3.44 -1.38 7.41
CA SER A 133 3.57 -0.75 6.10
C SER A 133 4.55 0.41 6.18
N ILE A 134 5.74 0.27 5.58
CA ILE A 134 6.76 1.32 5.58
C ILE A 134 6.41 2.37 4.53
N ILE A 135 6.28 3.63 4.93
CA ILE A 135 5.81 4.72 4.06
C ILE A 135 6.98 5.55 3.55
N ASN A 136 7.97 5.81 4.41
CA ASN A 136 9.06 6.71 4.10
C ASN A 136 10.15 5.99 3.30
N SER A 137 10.21 6.24 1.99
CA SER A 137 11.21 5.66 1.08
C SER A 137 12.65 6.06 1.38
N GLN A 138 12.88 7.12 2.17
CA GLN A 138 14.22 7.48 2.63
C GLN A 138 14.73 6.54 3.73
N ILE A 139 13.84 5.76 4.34
CA ILE A 139 14.20 4.81 5.38
C ILE A 139 14.50 3.48 4.72
N SER A 140 15.77 3.10 4.77
CA SER A 140 16.18 1.74 4.42
C SER A 140 15.81 0.77 5.54
N PHE A 141 14.52 0.64 5.87
CA PHE A 141 14.01 -0.13 7.02
C PHE A 141 14.59 -1.55 7.00
N PHE A 142 14.36 -2.27 5.91
CA PHE A 142 14.81 -3.65 5.72
C PHE A 142 16.33 -3.77 5.77
N ARG A 143 17.05 -2.83 5.14
CA ARG A 143 18.52 -2.78 5.19
C ARG A 143 19.05 -2.54 6.61
N LYS A 144 18.49 -1.58 7.34
CA LYS A 144 18.89 -1.27 8.72
C LYS A 144 18.58 -2.44 9.64
N LEU A 145 17.41 -3.05 9.51
CA LEU A 145 17.04 -4.25 10.26
C LEU A 145 18.01 -5.41 9.96
N ASN A 146 18.41 -5.58 8.70
CA ASN A 146 19.32 -6.66 8.32
C ASN A 146 20.74 -6.45 8.89
N ILE A 147 21.28 -5.23 8.82
CA ILE A 147 22.65 -4.91 9.25
C ILE A 147 22.72 -4.69 10.77
N ASN A 148 21.88 -3.80 11.29
CA ASN A 148 21.94 -3.33 12.67
C ASN A 148 21.13 -4.22 13.62
N LYS A 149 20.27 -5.10 13.10
CA LYS A 149 19.32 -5.94 13.87
C LYS A 149 18.22 -5.17 14.61
N GLU A 150 18.20 -3.86 14.43
CA GLU A 150 17.18 -2.96 14.98
C GLU A 150 16.93 -1.76 14.04
N VAL A 151 15.74 -1.17 14.16
CA VAL A 151 15.35 0.06 13.46
C VAL A 151 14.52 0.96 14.35
N SER A 152 14.98 2.19 14.57
CA SER A 152 14.16 3.22 15.21
C SER A 152 13.21 3.88 14.21
N LEU A 153 11.97 4.11 14.64
CA LEU A 153 10.87 4.64 13.84
C LEU A 153 10.26 5.87 14.50
N THR A 154 9.91 6.84 13.68
CA THR A 154 9.09 8.00 14.00
C THR A 154 7.64 7.78 13.58
N ALA A 155 6.75 8.68 13.99
CA ALA A 155 5.34 8.65 13.60
C ALA A 155 5.10 8.79 12.07
N LEU A 156 6.09 9.24 11.30
CA LEU A 156 5.98 9.45 9.85
C LEU A 156 6.52 8.27 9.02
N ASP A 157 7.10 7.27 9.68
CA ASP A 157 7.89 6.24 8.99
C ASP A 157 7.05 5.04 8.56
N PHE A 158 5.93 4.81 9.24
CA PHE A 158 5.12 3.63 9.06
C PHE A 158 3.62 3.88 9.28
N MET A 159 2.85 2.98 8.67
CA MET A 159 1.44 2.73 8.87
C MET A 159 1.27 1.29 9.32
N LEU A 160 0.08 0.98 9.83
CA LEU A 160 -0.31 -0.36 10.18
C LEU A 160 -1.57 -0.73 9.43
N LYS A 161 -1.63 -1.98 9.00
CA LYS A 161 -2.76 -2.60 8.34
C LYS A 161 -3.22 -3.80 9.15
N GLU A 162 -4.50 -4.14 9.08
CA GLU A 162 -4.96 -5.44 9.59
C GLU A 162 -4.11 -6.58 9.02
N ALA A 163 -3.59 -7.44 9.90
CA ALA A 163 -2.72 -8.55 9.54
C ALA A 163 -3.47 -9.57 8.68
N ASP A 164 -2.84 -10.07 7.62
CA ASP A 164 -3.39 -11.05 6.68
C ASP A 164 -4.66 -10.62 5.92
N ALA A 165 -5.17 -9.41 6.13
CA ALA A 165 -6.28 -8.88 5.36
C ALA A 165 -5.79 -8.57 3.93
N PRO A 166 -6.42 -9.08 2.86
CA PRO A 166 -5.98 -8.80 1.49
C PRO A 166 -6.19 -7.32 1.16
N HIS A 167 -5.24 -6.70 0.46
CA HIS A 167 -5.48 -5.40 -0.17
C HIS A 167 -6.63 -5.57 -1.16
N ILE A 168 -7.75 -4.90 -0.96
CA ILE A 168 -8.93 -5.06 -1.82
C ILE A 168 -8.55 -4.55 -3.21
N LYS A 169 -8.58 -5.45 -4.20
CA LYS A 169 -8.72 -5.08 -5.60
C LYS A 169 -10.22 -4.87 -5.85
N ASN A 170 -10.56 -3.79 -6.54
CA ASN A 170 -11.90 -3.25 -6.83
C ASN A 170 -12.88 -4.19 -7.58
N GLU A 171 -12.74 -5.51 -7.47
CA GLU A 171 -13.45 -6.49 -8.30
C GLU A 171 -14.58 -7.22 -7.56
N THR A 172 -14.73 -7.03 -6.24
CA THR A 172 -15.90 -7.54 -5.51
C THR A 172 -16.72 -6.41 -4.88
N PRO A 173 -18.05 -6.53 -4.85
CA PRO A 173 -18.95 -5.55 -4.24
C PRO A 173 -18.94 -5.58 -2.70
N ASP A 174 -18.03 -6.35 -2.09
CA ASP A 174 -17.88 -6.37 -0.64
C ASP A 174 -17.14 -5.09 -0.20
N ARG A 175 -17.93 -4.08 0.15
CA ARG A 175 -17.51 -2.69 0.38
C ARG A 175 -16.71 -2.47 1.65
N ASP A 176 -16.55 -3.48 2.48
CA ASP A 176 -15.83 -3.29 3.75
C ASP A 176 -14.34 -3.20 3.48
N GLU A 177 -13.75 -2.03 3.66
CA GLU A 177 -12.34 -1.77 3.37
C GLU A 177 -11.40 -2.33 4.46
N VAL A 178 -10.15 -2.63 4.10
CA VAL A 178 -9.14 -2.98 5.10
C VAL A 178 -8.82 -1.75 5.94
N ILE A 179 -8.77 -1.92 7.26
CA ILE A 179 -8.41 -0.84 8.16
C ILE A 179 -6.91 -0.56 8.09
N PHE A 180 -6.60 0.69 7.76
CA PHE A 180 -5.28 1.28 7.94
C PHE A 180 -5.31 2.25 9.11
N VAL A 181 -4.24 2.24 9.90
CA VAL A 181 -4.02 3.17 11.00
C VAL A 181 -2.60 3.70 10.94
N SER A 182 -2.37 4.88 11.48
CA SER A 182 -1.05 5.48 11.60
C SER A 182 -0.86 6.04 13.01
N PRO A 183 0.37 6.19 13.50
CA PRO A 183 0.61 7.00 14.68
C PRO A 183 -0.02 8.40 14.53
N PRO A 184 -0.55 9.02 15.60
CA PRO A 184 -1.11 10.37 15.51
C PRO A 184 -0.03 11.38 15.12
N THR A 185 -0.33 12.27 14.18
CA THR A 185 0.66 13.21 13.62
C THR A 185 0.30 14.67 13.81
N GLU A 186 -0.93 15.00 14.24
CA GLU A 186 -1.38 16.40 14.38
C GLU A 186 -0.42 17.28 15.21
N HIS A 187 0.13 16.73 16.30
CA HIS A 187 1.06 17.44 17.17
C HIS A 187 2.39 17.84 16.49
N LEU A 188 2.74 17.20 15.38
CA LEU A 188 3.95 17.47 14.58
C LEU A 188 3.78 18.66 13.64
N TYR A 189 2.56 19.14 13.41
CA TYR A 189 2.31 20.25 12.50
C TYR A 189 2.03 21.53 13.28
N HIS A 190 2.53 22.64 12.75
CA HIS A 190 2.14 23.98 13.19
C HIS A 190 0.75 24.32 12.64
N ASN A 191 0.14 25.37 13.19
CA ASN A 191 -1.19 25.84 12.76
C ASN A 191 -1.23 26.28 11.29
N ASP A 192 -0.08 26.59 10.69
CA ASP A 192 0.08 26.93 9.28
C ASP A 192 0.26 25.70 8.37
N GLY A 193 0.26 24.48 8.94
CA GLY A 193 0.45 23.22 8.23
C GLY A 193 1.91 22.81 8.00
N GLY A 194 2.88 23.61 8.45
CA GLY A 194 4.30 23.26 8.36
C GLY A 194 4.68 22.14 9.34
N LEU A 195 5.52 21.20 8.90
CA LEU A 195 6.08 20.15 9.76
C LEU A 195 7.11 20.76 10.73
N ASP A 196 6.84 20.64 12.03
CA ASP A 196 7.76 20.96 13.10
C ASP A 196 8.77 19.81 13.30
N LYS A 197 9.88 19.87 12.58
CA LYS A 197 10.95 18.86 12.66
C LYS A 197 11.52 18.69 14.07
N SER A 198 11.40 19.70 14.94
CA SER A 198 11.90 19.62 16.32
C SER A 198 11.07 18.69 17.21
N LYS A 199 9.80 18.47 16.85
CA LYS A 199 8.89 17.56 17.53
C LYS A 199 8.96 16.14 16.99
N LEU A 200 9.58 15.93 15.84
CA LEU A 200 9.76 14.61 15.25
C LEU A 200 10.75 13.80 16.10
N LYS A 201 10.22 12.83 16.84
CA LYS A 201 11.00 11.95 17.73
C LYS A 201 10.77 10.49 17.37
N ASN A 202 11.73 9.66 17.75
CA ASN A 202 11.57 8.22 17.71
C ASN A 202 10.46 7.82 18.69
N ILE A 203 9.47 7.07 18.20
CA ILE A 203 8.34 6.56 18.99
C ILE A 203 8.45 5.05 19.24
N ALA A 204 9.27 4.35 18.45
CA ALA A 204 9.54 2.93 18.62
C ALA A 204 10.97 2.60 18.15
N THR A 205 11.54 1.54 18.70
CA THR A 205 12.69 0.83 18.12
C THR A 205 12.33 -0.63 18.06
N LEU A 206 12.39 -1.21 16.85
CA LEU A 206 12.01 -2.59 16.59
C LEU A 206 13.28 -3.41 16.36
N GLY A 207 13.47 -4.46 17.15
CA GLY A 207 14.45 -5.51 16.92
C GLY A 207 13.85 -6.69 16.15
N LEU A 208 14.68 -7.70 15.89
CA LEU A 208 14.23 -8.94 15.23
C LEU A 208 13.13 -9.67 16.02
N GLU A 209 13.17 -9.63 17.35
CA GLU A 209 12.18 -10.31 18.21
C GLU A 209 10.84 -9.57 18.31
N ASP A 210 10.80 -8.30 17.90
CA ASP A 210 9.57 -7.49 17.88
C ASP A 210 8.79 -7.66 16.57
N ILE A 211 9.40 -8.32 15.60
CA ILE A 211 8.83 -8.58 14.27
C ILE A 211 8.33 -10.00 14.22
N TYR A 212 7.13 -10.16 13.68
CA TYR A 212 6.44 -11.43 13.59
C TYR A 212 6.03 -11.73 12.15
N LEU A 213 6.01 -13.02 11.82
CA LEU A 213 5.33 -13.55 10.65
C LEU A 213 4.11 -14.34 11.12
N THR A 214 2.97 -14.13 10.45
CA THR A 214 1.78 -14.93 10.69
C THR A 214 1.94 -16.34 10.12
N LYS A 215 1.09 -17.25 10.57
CA LYS A 215 0.93 -18.58 9.97
C LYS A 215 0.81 -18.50 8.45
N MET A 216 -0.03 -17.58 7.95
CA MET A 216 -0.26 -17.40 6.52
C MET A 216 1.02 -17.00 5.78
N GLN A 217 1.81 -16.08 6.34
CA GLN A 217 3.07 -15.66 5.73
C GLN A 217 4.12 -16.79 5.75
N ILE A 218 4.22 -17.55 6.85
CA ILE A 218 5.15 -18.68 6.97
C ILE A 218 4.80 -19.77 5.95
N GLU A 219 3.53 -20.14 5.85
CA GLU A 219 3.05 -21.12 4.87
C GLU A 219 3.26 -20.63 3.43
N LYS A 220 3.07 -19.33 3.17
CA LYS A 220 3.36 -18.72 1.86
C LYS A 220 4.82 -18.91 1.46
N VAL A 221 5.77 -18.64 2.36
CA VAL A 221 7.21 -18.85 2.10
C VAL A 221 7.52 -20.32 1.88
N TYR A 222 7.03 -21.20 2.75
CA TYR A 222 7.29 -22.64 2.66
C TYR A 222 6.80 -23.24 1.34
N ASN A 223 5.61 -22.83 0.88
CA ASN A 223 5.02 -23.27 -0.38
C ASN A 223 5.77 -22.72 -1.62
N GLY A 224 6.51 -21.62 -1.45
CA GLY A 224 7.39 -21.03 -2.45
C GLY A 224 8.77 -21.70 -2.56
N PHE A 225 9.15 -22.61 -1.66
CA PHE A 225 10.46 -23.25 -1.71
C PHE A 225 10.69 -24.05 -3.00
N GLY A 226 11.78 -23.70 -3.69
CA GLY A 226 12.14 -24.25 -5.01
C GLY A 226 11.45 -23.55 -6.18
N LYS A 227 10.70 -22.46 -5.93
CA LYS A 227 9.99 -21.66 -6.93
C LYS A 227 10.37 -20.19 -6.79
N GLU A 228 10.08 -19.41 -7.83
CA GLU A 228 10.16 -17.95 -7.76
C GLU A 228 9.01 -17.42 -6.89
N ILE A 229 9.33 -16.50 -5.98
CA ILE A 229 8.34 -15.77 -5.19
C ILE A 229 8.20 -14.37 -5.84
N PRO A 230 6.99 -13.97 -6.27
CA PRO A 230 6.75 -12.71 -6.97
C PRO A 230 7.26 -11.47 -6.23
N ASN A 231 7.79 -10.50 -6.99
CA ASN A 231 8.05 -9.16 -6.49
C ASN A 231 6.81 -8.29 -6.66
N TYR A 232 6.19 -7.92 -5.54
CA TYR A 232 4.94 -7.14 -5.50
C TYR A 232 5.16 -5.63 -5.43
N ILE A 233 6.40 -5.16 -5.26
CA ILE A 233 6.73 -3.73 -5.28
C ILE A 233 6.97 -3.23 -6.71
N ASN A 234 7.70 -4.00 -7.51
CA ASN A 234 8.07 -3.61 -8.87
C ASN A 234 7.16 -4.22 -9.95
N GLY A 235 6.14 -5.01 -9.55
CA GLY A 235 5.16 -5.61 -10.47
C GLY A 235 5.71 -6.71 -11.38
N GLU A 236 6.69 -7.48 -10.92
CA GLU A 236 7.46 -8.49 -11.68
C GLU A 236 8.04 -8.00 -13.02
N VAL A 237 9.38 -8.06 -13.17
CA VAL A 237 9.95 -8.24 -14.52
C VAL A 237 9.71 -9.71 -14.86
N ILE A 238 8.52 -10.04 -15.36
CA ILE A 238 8.23 -11.37 -15.89
C ILE A 238 9.24 -11.64 -17.00
N ARG A 239 10.23 -12.49 -16.75
CA ARG A 239 10.93 -13.22 -17.82
C ARG A 239 10.42 -14.65 -17.75
N PRO A 240 9.38 -14.98 -18.51
CA PRO A 240 8.94 -16.35 -18.56
C PRO A 240 10.05 -17.16 -19.26
N GLU A 241 10.70 -18.06 -18.55
CA GLU A 241 11.05 -19.34 -19.18
C GLU A 241 9.71 -20.04 -19.42
N ARG A 242 9.12 -19.83 -20.60
CA ARG A 242 7.95 -20.59 -21.04
C ARG A 242 8.37 -21.44 -22.24
N GLU A 243 8.37 -22.75 -22.03
CA GLU A 243 7.76 -23.64 -23.01
C GLU A 243 6.31 -23.16 -23.15
N LEU A 244 6.02 -22.54 -24.29
CA LEU A 244 4.74 -21.91 -24.59
C LEU A 244 3.73 -22.99 -24.98
N ASP A 245 2.76 -23.26 -24.11
CA ASP A 245 1.42 -23.65 -24.56
C ASP A 245 0.65 -22.37 -24.90
N GLU A 246 0.40 -22.15 -26.19
CA GLU A 246 -0.02 -20.91 -26.84
C GLU A 246 -1.47 -20.44 -26.57
N LYS A 247 -2.10 -20.82 -25.47
CA LYS A 247 -3.50 -20.42 -25.22
C LYS A 247 -3.62 -19.71 -23.88
N GLU A 248 -3.90 -18.41 -23.98
CA GLU A 248 -4.21 -17.43 -22.92
C GLU A 248 -3.07 -16.47 -22.53
N ILE A 249 -2.61 -15.70 -23.52
CA ILE A 249 -2.11 -14.36 -23.25
C ILE A 249 -3.33 -13.45 -23.10
N SER A 250 -3.70 -13.12 -21.86
CA SER A 250 -4.55 -11.97 -21.58
C SER A 250 -3.79 -10.72 -22.04
N THR A 251 -4.07 -10.29 -23.27
CA THR A 251 -3.61 -9.02 -23.77
C THR A 251 -4.40 -7.95 -23.01
N CYS A 252 -3.69 -7.09 -22.26
CA CYS A 252 -4.27 -5.82 -21.86
C CYS A 252 -4.54 -5.04 -23.15
N ASN A 253 -5.74 -5.20 -23.71
CA ASN A 253 -6.19 -4.45 -24.87
C ASN A 253 -6.46 -3.02 -24.39
N VAL A 254 -5.40 -2.22 -24.32
CA VAL A 254 -5.52 -0.76 -24.20
C VAL A 254 -6.41 -0.32 -25.34
N ASN A 255 -7.57 0.25 -25.01
CA ASN A 255 -8.51 0.73 -26.01
C ASN A 255 -7.84 1.88 -26.78
N GLN A 256 -7.27 1.54 -27.94
CA GLN A 256 -6.50 2.45 -28.77
C GLN A 256 -7.30 3.70 -29.15
N ASN A 257 -8.64 3.61 -29.22
CA ASN A 257 -9.50 4.74 -29.55
C ASN A 257 -9.51 5.77 -28.40
N LYS A 258 -9.57 5.32 -27.14
CA LYS A 258 -9.50 6.23 -25.98
C LYS A 258 -8.12 6.87 -25.82
N VAL A 259 -7.06 6.15 -26.18
CA VAL A 259 -5.69 6.70 -26.19
C VAL A 259 -5.56 7.78 -27.26
N GLY A 260 -6.09 7.57 -28.46
CA GLY A 260 -6.10 8.57 -29.52
C GLY A 260 -6.85 9.84 -29.13
N GLU A 261 -8.04 9.71 -28.55
CA GLU A 261 -8.82 10.85 -28.05
C GLU A 261 -8.06 11.63 -26.97
N PHE A 262 -7.42 10.94 -26.03
CA PHE A 262 -6.65 11.57 -24.98
C PHE A 262 -5.42 12.33 -25.53
N ILE A 263 -4.66 11.72 -26.44
CA ILE A 263 -3.53 12.40 -27.10
C ILE A 263 -4.04 13.62 -27.88
N GLY A 264 -5.18 13.50 -28.58
CA GLY A 264 -5.82 14.61 -29.28
C GLY A 264 -6.23 15.75 -28.35
N MET A 265 -6.74 15.45 -27.16
CA MET A 265 -7.05 16.45 -26.13
C MET A 265 -5.77 17.19 -25.69
N LEU A 266 -4.69 16.46 -25.42
CA LEU A 266 -3.42 17.05 -24.98
C LEU A 266 -2.82 17.99 -26.04
N ILE A 267 -2.91 17.63 -27.32
CA ILE A 267 -2.46 18.49 -28.43
C ILE A 267 -3.28 19.77 -28.50
N ARG A 268 -4.61 19.70 -28.34
CA ARG A 268 -5.49 20.87 -28.34
C ARG A 268 -5.25 21.81 -27.17
N CYS A 269 -4.75 21.28 -26.05
CA CYS A 269 -4.34 22.11 -24.91
C CYS A 269 -3.06 22.92 -25.16
N ILE A 270 -2.31 22.63 -26.24
CA ILE A 270 -1.11 23.36 -26.62
C ILE A 270 -1.51 24.52 -27.54
N PRO A 271 -1.37 25.79 -27.09
CA PRO A 271 -1.81 26.96 -27.86
C PRO A 271 -1.16 27.07 -29.25
N GLU A 272 0.07 26.55 -29.41
CA GLU A 272 0.81 26.59 -30.67
C GLU A 272 0.44 25.50 -31.69
N LEU A 273 -0.36 24.48 -31.30
CA LEU A 273 -0.72 23.34 -32.17
C LEU A 273 -2.21 23.32 -32.54
N GLY A 274 -3.10 23.51 -31.56
CA GLY A 274 -4.54 23.69 -31.79
C GLY A 274 -5.25 22.57 -32.59
N ASP A 275 -6.45 22.88 -33.10
CA ASP A 275 -7.31 21.95 -33.86
C ASP A 275 -6.78 21.63 -35.27
N ASP A 276 -5.97 22.52 -35.83
CA ASP A 276 -5.45 22.41 -37.20
C ASP A 276 -4.56 21.16 -37.38
N VAL A 277 -3.85 20.77 -36.32
CA VAL A 277 -3.02 19.55 -36.29
C VAL A 277 -3.88 18.30 -36.34
N MET A 278 -5.09 18.33 -35.77
CA MET A 278 -5.99 17.18 -35.74
C MET A 278 -6.77 17.03 -37.04
N ASN A 279 -7.03 18.13 -37.76
CA ASN A 279 -7.86 18.14 -38.97
C ASN A 279 -7.07 18.12 -40.30
N THR A 280 -5.74 18.03 -40.24
CA THR A 280 -4.86 17.99 -41.42
C THR A 280 -4.51 16.56 -41.87
N SER A 281 -3.85 16.44 -43.02
CA SER A 281 -3.39 15.15 -43.54
C SER A 281 -2.25 14.57 -42.69
N ALA A 282 -2.10 13.25 -42.67
CA ALA A 282 -1.06 12.55 -41.89
C ALA A 282 0.36 13.12 -42.09
N ASN A 283 0.74 13.39 -43.34
CA ASN A 283 2.06 13.96 -43.66
C ASN A 283 2.21 15.38 -43.13
N ASN A 284 1.17 16.21 -43.25
CA ASN A 284 1.21 17.57 -42.72
C ASN A 284 1.21 17.58 -41.18
N ARG A 285 0.46 16.67 -40.55
CA ARG A 285 0.42 16.50 -39.09
C ARG A 285 1.81 16.16 -38.56
N HIS A 286 2.47 15.19 -39.20
CA HIS A 286 3.84 14.81 -38.86
C HIS A 286 4.81 15.99 -38.96
N ASN A 287 4.75 16.74 -40.05
CA ASN A 287 5.61 17.91 -40.27
C ASN A 287 5.40 19.01 -39.21
N ILE A 288 4.15 19.30 -38.85
CA ILE A 288 3.83 20.33 -37.83
C ILE A 288 4.36 19.90 -36.46
N LEU A 289 4.10 18.65 -36.06
CA LEU A 289 4.58 18.12 -34.78
C LEU A 289 6.12 18.07 -34.74
N MET A 290 6.76 17.72 -35.86
CA MET A 290 8.22 17.70 -35.98
C MET A 290 8.82 19.10 -35.84
N ALA A 291 8.29 20.08 -36.56
CA ALA A 291 8.73 21.46 -36.45
C ALA A 291 8.55 22.03 -35.04
N PHE A 292 7.44 21.67 -34.36
CA PHE A 292 7.20 22.05 -32.98
C PHE A 292 8.25 21.44 -32.03
N LEU A 293 8.54 20.14 -32.16
CA LEU A 293 9.53 19.47 -31.32
C LEU A 293 10.93 20.09 -31.53
N GLU A 294 11.33 20.31 -32.79
CA GLU A 294 12.61 20.93 -33.11
C GLU A 294 12.73 22.35 -32.54
N GLN A 295 11.65 23.14 -32.57
CA GLN A 295 11.65 24.46 -31.97
C GLN A 295 11.84 24.39 -30.45
N LYS A 296 11.12 23.51 -29.77
CA LYS A 296 11.29 23.35 -28.31
C LYS A 296 12.67 22.81 -27.94
N GLN A 297 13.27 21.98 -28.79
CA GLN A 297 14.65 21.51 -28.63
C GLN A 297 15.67 22.64 -28.78
N ARG A 298 15.47 23.57 -29.72
CA ARG A 298 16.27 24.80 -29.81
C ARG A 298 16.15 25.66 -28.55
N ASP A 299 14.98 25.66 -27.90
CA ASP A 299 14.73 26.35 -26.64
C ASP A 299 15.24 25.57 -25.40
N GLY A 300 15.97 24.46 -25.60
CA GLY A 300 16.54 23.63 -24.52
C GLY A 300 15.56 22.68 -23.83
N LYS A 301 14.38 22.43 -24.41
CA LYS A 301 13.34 21.53 -23.88
C LYS A 301 13.23 20.27 -24.73
N PHE A 302 12.88 19.14 -24.12
CA PHE A 302 12.66 17.85 -24.81
C PHE A 302 13.89 17.36 -25.63
N THR A 303 15.10 17.63 -25.14
CA THR A 303 16.38 17.29 -25.79
C THR A 303 16.55 15.79 -26.04
N ASP A 304 15.88 14.97 -25.26
CA ASP A 304 16.04 13.51 -25.24
C ASP A 304 14.97 12.80 -26.10
N MET A 305 13.98 13.56 -26.58
CA MET A 305 12.85 13.03 -27.32
C MET A 305 13.14 12.99 -28.83
N ARG A 306 12.68 11.92 -29.48
CA ARG A 306 12.72 11.78 -30.94
C ARG A 306 11.31 11.66 -31.48
N MET A 307 11.03 12.36 -32.57
CA MET A 307 9.74 12.27 -33.23
C MET A 307 9.53 10.85 -33.78
N PRO A 308 8.41 10.18 -33.44
CA PRO A 308 8.07 8.90 -34.04
C PRO A 308 7.79 9.01 -35.54
N SER A 309 7.72 7.87 -36.23
CA SER A 309 7.33 7.86 -37.64
C SER A 309 5.87 8.31 -37.82
N SER A 310 5.56 8.91 -38.97
CA SER A 310 4.18 9.29 -39.33
C SER A 310 3.21 8.10 -39.20
N ALA A 311 3.60 6.91 -39.67
CA ALA A 311 2.80 5.69 -39.55
C ALA A 311 2.53 5.27 -38.09
N THR A 312 3.50 5.49 -37.20
CA THR A 312 3.32 5.24 -35.75
C THR A 312 2.33 6.22 -35.15
N ILE A 313 2.40 7.50 -35.52
CA ILE A 313 1.53 8.55 -35.02
C ILE A 313 0.08 8.32 -35.44
N GLU A 314 -0.17 8.04 -36.72
CA GLU A 314 -1.53 7.80 -37.23
C GLU A 314 -2.18 6.53 -36.65
N LYS A 315 -1.37 5.50 -36.34
CA LYS A 315 -1.86 4.28 -35.66
C LYS A 315 -2.57 4.60 -34.33
N TYR A 316 -2.13 5.63 -33.62
CA TYR A 316 -2.73 6.05 -32.35
C TYR A 316 -3.87 7.06 -32.52
N PHE A 317 -3.80 7.93 -33.54
CA PHE A 317 -4.87 8.90 -33.78
C PHE A 317 -6.12 8.30 -34.44
N LYS A 318 -5.98 7.26 -35.28
CA LYS A 318 -7.10 6.64 -36.02
C LYS A 318 -8.06 7.66 -36.64
N ILE A 319 -7.49 8.73 -37.23
CA ILE A 319 -8.21 9.73 -38.03
C ILE A 319 -8.16 9.28 -39.49
#